data_AF-A0A4Q6AJB0-F1
#
_entry.id   AF-A0A4Q6AJB0-F1
#
_cell.length_a   1.000
_cell.length_b   1.000
_cell.length_c   1.000
_cell.angle_alpha   90.00
_cell.angle_beta   90.00
_cell.angle_gamma   90.00
#
_symmetry.space_group_name_H-M   'P 1'
#
loop_
_entity.id
_entity.type
_entity.pdbx_description
1 polymer ?
#
loop_
_entity_poly.entity_id
_entity_poly.type
_entity_poly.pdbx_seq_one_letter_code
_entity_poly.pdbx_strand_id
1 'polypeptide(L)'
;MKINATKAYGFKDYAMSALFLTLPFLIGYDVSGAKAWVPMTLGGGVLVYSIITRYELSAFKLLSFPAHLLLDLAGGLLLAFSPWIFGFSDKVYLPHLVLGLVQVGFVLATAIGSPDVRRNLTYLKSEVFQNPALQN
;
A
#
# COMPACT_ATOMS: atom_id res chain seq x y z
N MET A 1 0.02 -21.26 -16.10
CA MET A 1 0.62 -19.91 -16.12
C MET A 1 1.47 -19.74 -14.87
N LYS A 2 2.73 -19.27 -14.98
CA LYS A 2 3.54 -18.95 -13.80
C LYS A 2 3.02 -17.64 -13.19
N ILE A 3 2.55 -17.67 -11.94
CA ILE A 3 2.27 -16.44 -11.18
C ILE A 3 3.62 -15.93 -10.69
N ASN A 4 4.00 -14.72 -11.10
CA ASN A 4 5.15 -14.03 -10.51
C ASN A 4 4.69 -13.09 -9.39
N ALA A 5 5.63 -12.64 -8.56
CA ALA A 5 5.37 -11.85 -7.37
C ALA A 5 4.54 -10.58 -7.67
N THR A 6 4.81 -9.92 -8.80
CA THR A 6 4.11 -8.70 -9.23
C THR A 6 2.66 -8.95 -9.64
N LYS A 7 2.34 -10.10 -10.25
CA LYS A 7 0.94 -10.46 -10.56
C LYS A 7 0.13 -10.80 -9.32
N ALA A 8 0.71 -11.57 -8.39
CA ALA A 8 0.07 -11.88 -7.11
C ALA A 8 -0.21 -10.61 -6.30
N TYR A 9 0.74 -9.68 -6.28
CA TYR A 9 0.61 -8.39 -5.62
C TYR A 9 -0.53 -7.56 -6.21
N GLY A 10 -0.57 -7.48 -7.54
CA GLY A 10 -1.63 -6.81 -8.26
C GLY A 10 -3.03 -7.31 -7.95
N PHE A 11 -3.20 -8.63 -7.90
CA PHE A 11 -4.47 -9.23 -7.53
C PHE A 11 -4.88 -8.85 -6.11
N LYS A 12 -3.92 -8.87 -5.17
CA LYS A 12 -4.14 -8.39 -3.80
C LYS A 12 -4.56 -6.93 -3.76
N ASP A 13 -4.00 -6.07 -4.60
CA ASP A 13 -4.36 -4.63 -4.62
C ASP A 13 -5.81 -4.44 -5.01
N TYR A 14 -6.25 -5.03 -6.12
CA TYR A 14 -7.64 -4.92 -6.54
C TYR A 14 -8.61 -5.52 -5.51
N ALA A 15 -8.25 -6.65 -4.88
CA ALA A 15 -9.05 -7.25 -3.82
C ALA A 15 -9.13 -6.36 -2.57
N MET A 16 -8.00 -5.79 -2.12
CA MET A 16 -7.95 -4.90 -0.96
C MET A 16 -8.65 -3.57 -1.22
N SER A 17 -8.51 -3.00 -2.42
CA SER A 17 -9.27 -1.82 -2.84
C SER A 17 -10.77 -2.07 -2.79
N ALA A 18 -11.23 -3.19 -3.35
CA ALA A 18 -12.65 -3.56 -3.32
C ALA A 18 -13.12 -3.77 -1.87
N LEU A 19 -12.33 -4.47 -1.05
CA LEU A 19 -12.62 -4.66 0.37
C LEU A 19 -12.75 -3.31 1.07
N PHE A 20 -11.77 -2.42 0.96
CA PHE A 20 -11.74 -1.14 1.67
C PHE A 20 -12.87 -0.20 1.26
N LEU A 21 -13.22 -0.17 -0.02
CA LEU A 21 -14.35 0.60 -0.52
C LEU A 21 -15.69 0.06 -0.01
N THR A 22 -15.80 -1.26 0.17
CA THR A 22 -17.05 -1.91 0.59
C THR A 22 -17.14 -2.15 2.10
N LEU A 23 -16.02 -2.10 2.82
CA LEU A 23 -15.89 -2.49 4.23
C LEU A 23 -16.92 -1.79 5.13
N PRO A 24 -17.13 -0.45 5.03
CA PRO A 24 -18.07 0.22 5.93
C PRO A 24 -19.52 -0.26 5.73
N PHE A 25 -19.88 -0.63 4.50
CA PHE A 25 -21.20 -1.17 4.17
C PHE A 25 -21.37 -2.61 4.64
N LEU A 26 -20.32 -3.43 4.55
CA LEU A 26 -20.36 -4.84 4.98
C LEU A 26 -20.52 -4.98 6.49
N ILE A 27 -19.91 -4.09 7.27
CA ILE A 27 -19.95 -4.14 8.73
C ILE A 27 -21.20 -3.42 9.28
N GLY A 28 -21.92 -2.65 8.45
CA GLY A 28 -23.20 -2.06 8.82
C GLY A 28 -23.13 -0.96 9.89
N TYR A 29 -21.93 -0.43 10.16
CA TYR A 29 -21.79 0.73 11.03
C TYR A 29 -22.10 2.03 10.27
N ASP A 30 -22.52 3.04 11.01
CA ASP A 30 -22.75 4.40 10.53
C ASP A 30 -21.58 4.86 9.62
N VAL A 31 -21.89 5.10 8.34
CA VAL A 31 -20.94 5.48 7.29
C VAL A 31 -20.47 6.93 7.39
N SER A 32 -20.84 7.65 8.45
CA SER A 32 -20.34 8.99 8.71
C SER A 32 -18.99 8.97 9.46
N GLY A 33 -18.15 9.96 9.14
CA GLY A 33 -16.89 10.21 9.85
C GLY A 33 -15.69 9.34 9.45
N ALA A 34 -14.57 9.56 10.14
CA ALA A 34 -13.26 9.03 9.76
C ALA A 34 -13.19 7.50 9.69
N LYS A 35 -13.93 6.79 10.56
CA LYS A 35 -13.98 5.31 10.60
C LYS A 35 -14.46 4.67 9.28
N ALA A 36 -15.22 5.40 8.45
CA ALA A 36 -15.67 4.95 7.15
C ALA A 36 -14.82 5.56 6.03
N TRP A 37 -14.56 6.88 6.10
CA TRP A 37 -13.86 7.61 5.06
C TRP A 37 -12.38 7.26 4.94
N VAL A 38 -11.69 6.91 6.03
CA VAL A 38 -10.27 6.52 5.99
C VAL A 38 -10.06 5.28 5.11
N PRO A 39 -10.68 4.12 5.39
CA PRO A 39 -10.49 2.93 4.55
C PRO A 39 -10.99 3.19 3.12
N MET A 40 -12.12 3.87 2.92
CA MET A 40 -12.62 4.17 1.57
C MET A 40 -11.63 5.01 0.74
N THR A 41 -11.06 6.06 1.34
CA THR A 41 -10.10 6.94 0.65
C THR A 41 -8.81 6.19 0.33
N LEU A 42 -8.32 5.38 1.26
CA LEU A 42 -7.15 4.53 1.04
C LEU A 42 -7.43 3.47 -0.04
N GLY A 43 -8.59 2.82 -0.01
CA GLY A 43 -8.99 1.84 -1.02
C GLY A 43 -9.12 2.42 -2.42
N GLY A 44 -9.72 3.62 -2.53
CA GLY A 44 -9.79 4.38 -3.77
C GLY A 44 -8.42 4.83 -4.26
N GLY A 45 -7.57 5.31 -3.36
CA GLY A 45 -6.17 5.64 -3.66
C GLY A 45 -5.41 4.44 -4.23
N VAL A 46 -5.46 3.30 -3.53
CA VAL A 46 -4.87 2.02 -3.97
C VAL A 46 -5.36 1.66 -5.36
N LEU A 47 -6.66 1.77 -5.62
CA LEU A 47 -7.22 1.43 -6.92
C LEU A 47 -6.64 2.32 -8.03
N VAL A 48 -6.60 3.64 -7.79
CA VAL A 48 -6.08 4.61 -8.75
C VAL A 48 -4.61 4.36 -9.04
N TYR A 49 -3.75 4.27 -8.01
CA TYR A 49 -2.33 4.07 -8.27
C TYR A 49 -2.02 2.66 -8.81
N SER A 50 -2.82 1.65 -8.47
CA SER A 50 -2.72 0.30 -9.04
C SER A 50 -3.06 0.26 -10.53
N ILE A 51 -3.97 1.11 -11.01
CA ILE A 51 -4.26 1.19 -12.44
C ILE A 51 -3.07 1.78 -13.22
N ILE A 52 -2.27 2.65 -12.60
CA ILE A 52 -1.15 3.36 -13.25
C ILE A 52 0.25 2.83 -12.91
N THR A 53 0.38 1.78 -12.09
CA THR A 53 1.69 1.25 -11.69
C THR A 53 2.29 0.30 -12.71
N ARG A 54 3.60 0.28 -12.86
CA ARG A 54 4.34 -0.67 -13.70
C ARG A 54 4.40 -2.09 -13.11
N TYR A 55 3.31 -2.85 -13.22
CA TYR A 55 3.25 -4.29 -12.94
C TYR A 55 2.25 -4.97 -13.89
N GLU A 56 2.04 -6.29 -13.77
CA GLU A 56 1.36 -7.07 -14.82
C GLU A 56 -0.12 -6.76 -15.03
N LEU A 57 -0.85 -6.33 -13.99
CA LEU A 57 -2.31 -6.14 -14.06
C LEU A 57 -2.72 -4.67 -14.25
N SER A 58 -1.77 -3.77 -14.48
CA SER A 58 -2.08 -2.36 -14.67
C SER A 58 -2.54 -2.02 -16.08
N ALA A 59 -3.34 -0.95 -16.19
CA ALA A 59 -3.75 -0.40 -17.48
C ALA A 59 -2.70 0.58 -18.03
N PHE A 60 -2.06 1.35 -17.14
CA PHE A 60 -1.03 2.32 -17.49
C PHE A 60 0.24 2.07 -16.68
N LYS A 61 1.39 2.46 -17.25
CA LYS A 61 2.73 2.11 -16.75
C LYS A 61 3.52 3.35 -16.28
N LEU A 62 2.84 4.24 -15.54
CA LEU A 62 3.36 5.56 -15.14
C LEU A 62 4.11 5.54 -13.80
N LEU A 63 3.61 4.82 -12.80
CA LEU A 63 4.21 4.76 -11.46
C LEU A 63 5.17 3.57 -11.35
N SER A 64 6.33 3.75 -10.71
CA SER A 64 7.26 2.63 -10.50
C SER A 64 6.74 1.67 -9.44
N PHE A 65 7.05 0.37 -9.55
CA PHE A 65 6.66 -0.63 -8.55
C PHE A 65 7.23 -0.32 -7.14
N PRO A 66 8.47 0.15 -6.98
CA PRO A 66 8.98 0.58 -5.66
C PRO A 66 8.23 1.79 -5.09
N ALA A 67 7.83 2.75 -5.91
CA ALA A 67 7.01 3.88 -5.45
C ALA A 67 5.61 3.40 -5.01
N HIS A 68 5.02 2.46 -5.74
CA HIS A 68 3.78 1.81 -5.34
C HIS A 68 3.90 1.12 -3.97
N LEU A 69 4.96 0.32 -3.74
CA LEU A 69 5.20 -0.32 -2.44
C LEU A 69 5.35 0.70 -1.31
N LEU A 70 5.97 1.85 -1.57
CA LEU A 70 6.07 2.93 -0.58
C LEU A 70 4.71 3.54 -0.25
N LEU A 71 3.85 3.77 -1.26
CA LEU A 71 2.48 4.24 -1.04
C LEU A 71 1.66 3.24 -0.22
N ASP A 72 1.78 1.95 -0.54
CA ASP A 72 1.14 0.88 0.22
C ASP A 72 1.63 0.81 1.68
N LEU A 73 2.94 0.98 1.91
CA LEU A 73 3.51 1.01 3.25
C LEU A 73 2.93 2.17 4.07
N ALA A 74 2.93 3.37 3.47
CA ALA A 74 2.39 4.58 4.10
C ALA A 74 0.88 4.44 4.37
N GLY A 75 0.12 3.93 3.39
CA GLY A 75 -1.31 3.68 3.51
C GLY A 75 -1.65 2.64 4.58
N GLY A 76 -0.90 1.53 4.64
CA GLY A 76 -1.07 0.49 5.64
C GLY A 76 -0.77 0.98 7.06
N LEU A 77 0.29 1.77 7.24
CA LEU A 77 0.60 2.40 8.53
C LEU A 77 -0.47 3.43 8.91
N LEU A 78 -0.88 4.30 7.98
CA LEU A 78 -1.92 5.28 8.22
C LEU A 78 -3.24 4.59 8.61
N LEU A 79 -3.62 3.52 7.91
CA LEU A 79 -4.80 2.73 8.26
C LEU A 79 -4.66 2.13 9.66
N ALA A 80 -3.52 1.51 9.95
CA ALA A 80 -3.27 0.87 11.24
C ALA A 80 -3.39 1.86 12.41
N PHE A 81 -2.83 3.07 12.27
CA PHE A 81 -2.84 4.08 13.32
C PHE A 81 -4.07 5.02 13.27
N SER A 82 -4.89 4.94 12.22
CA SER A 82 -6.05 5.82 12.03
C SER A 82 -7.02 5.87 13.21
N PRO A 83 -7.32 4.78 13.94
CA PRO A 83 -8.26 4.86 15.06
C PRO A 83 -7.80 5.82 16.15
N TRP A 84 -6.50 5.90 16.41
CA TRP A 84 -5.93 6.81 17.39
C TRP A 84 -5.74 8.22 16.83
N ILE A 85 -5.28 8.34 15.58
CA ILE A 85 -5.06 9.64 14.93
C ILE A 85 -6.37 10.43 14.81
N PHE A 86 -7.48 9.75 14.49
CA PHE A 86 -8.78 10.38 14.26
C PHE A 86 -9.77 10.19 15.42
N GLY A 87 -9.33 9.64 16.56
CA GLY A 87 -10.13 9.58 17.79
C GLY A 87 -11.35 8.66 17.75
N PHE A 88 -11.26 7.52 17.06
CA PHE A 88 -12.32 6.50 17.02
C PHE A 88 -11.88 5.12 17.55
N SER A 89 -10.74 5.06 18.25
CA SER A 89 -10.19 3.82 18.83
C SER A 89 -11.16 3.09 19.74
N ASP A 90 -11.97 3.82 20.52
CA ASP A 90 -12.91 3.24 21.48
C ASP A 90 -14.14 2.60 20.80
N LYS A 91 -14.30 2.81 19.49
CA LYS A 91 -15.45 2.34 18.71
C LYS A 91 -15.04 1.21 17.76
N VAL A 92 -14.09 1.48 16.86
CA VAL A 92 -13.77 0.58 15.73
C VAL A 92 -12.28 0.63 15.39
N TYR A 93 -11.42 0.10 16.27
CA TYR A 93 -9.97 0.03 15.98
C TYR A 93 -9.55 -1.25 15.27
N LEU A 94 -10.17 -2.38 15.60
CA LEU A 94 -9.67 -3.71 15.22
C LEU A 94 -9.55 -3.93 13.70
N PRO A 95 -10.58 -3.66 12.86
CA PRO A 95 -10.44 -3.87 11.42
C PRO A 95 -9.39 -2.95 10.79
N HIS A 96 -9.26 -1.71 11.26
CA HIS A 96 -8.25 -0.77 10.78
C HIS A 96 -6.83 -1.25 11.12
N LEU A 97 -6.61 -1.64 12.38
CA LEU A 97 -5.32 -2.14 12.84
C LEU A 97 -4.92 -3.42 12.10
N VAL A 98 -5.80 -4.41 12.05
CA VAL A 98 -5.50 -5.71 11.43
C VAL A 98 -5.24 -5.57 9.94
N LEU A 99 -6.12 -4.88 9.21
CA LEU A 99 -5.95 -4.70 7.76
C LEU A 99 -4.72 -3.86 7.43
N GLY A 100 -4.43 -2.82 8.22
CA GLY A 100 -3.22 -2.01 8.08
C GLY A 100 -1.95 -2.85 8.29
N LEU A 101 -1.89 -3.64 9.36
CA LEU A 101 -0.75 -4.53 9.63
C LEU A 101 -0.59 -5.63 8.57
N VAL A 102 -1.68 -6.22 8.09
CA VAL A 102 -1.65 -7.19 6.98
C VAL A 102 -1.07 -6.54 5.73
N GLN A 103 -1.49 -5.32 5.40
CA GLN A 103 -0.97 -4.60 4.24
C GLN A 103 0.53 -4.33 4.39
N VAL A 104 0.98 -3.83 5.55
CA VAL A 104 2.40 -3.61 5.84
C VAL A 104 3.20 -4.91 5.72
N GLY A 105 2.71 -6.01 6.30
CA GLY A 105 3.36 -7.32 6.21
C GLY A 105 3.52 -7.79 4.77
N PHE A 106 2.50 -7.59 3.94
CA PHE A 106 2.53 -7.97 2.52
C PHE A 106 3.52 -7.13 1.71
N VAL A 107 3.60 -5.82 1.99
CA VAL A 107 4.61 -4.91 1.40
C VAL A 107 6.01 -5.39 1.73
N LEU A 108 6.29 -5.65 3.01
CA LEU A 108 7.62 -6.05 3.47
C LEU A 108 8.04 -7.38 2.86
N ALA A 109 7.15 -8.38 2.87
CA ALA A 109 7.41 -9.67 2.24
C ALA A 109 7.74 -9.53 0.74
N THR A 110 7.03 -8.65 0.05
CA THR A 110 7.24 -8.40 -1.39
C THR A 110 8.52 -7.62 -1.65
N ALA A 111 8.81 -6.61 -0.83
CA ALA A 111 10.02 -5.80 -0.95
C ALA A 111 11.29 -6.65 -0.79
N ILE A 112 11.27 -7.61 0.15
CA ILE A 112 12.38 -8.55 0.37
C ILE A 112 12.59 -9.45 -0.85
N GLY A 113 11.51 -9.90 -1.49
CA GLY A 113 11.56 -10.81 -2.64
C GLY A 113 11.74 -10.14 -4.01
N SER A 114 11.69 -8.81 -4.11
CA SER A 114 11.63 -8.09 -5.39
C SER A 114 13.00 -7.67 -5.93
N PRO A 115 13.41 -8.15 -7.13
CA PRO A 115 14.63 -7.68 -7.79
C PRO A 115 14.63 -6.19 -8.11
N ASP A 116 13.45 -5.62 -8.44
CA ASP A 116 13.32 -4.21 -8.80
C ASP A 116 13.60 -3.29 -7.61
N VAL A 117 13.13 -3.68 -6.42
CA VAL A 117 13.43 -2.96 -5.16
C VAL A 117 14.93 -3.05 -4.85
N ARG A 118 15.51 -4.25 -4.99
CA ARG A 118 16.94 -4.48 -4.76
C ARG A 118 17.81 -3.62 -5.67
N ARG A 119 17.47 -3.52 -6.95
CA ARG A 119 18.19 -2.72 -7.95
C ARG A 119 18.20 -1.23 -7.61
N ASN A 120 17.05 -0.68 -7.19
CA ASN A 120 16.96 0.73 -6.79
C ASN A 120 17.78 1.04 -5.54
N LEU A 121 17.77 0.14 -4.54
CA LEU A 121 18.59 0.29 -3.34
C LEU A 121 20.09 0.23 -3.67
N THR A 122 20.51 -0.66 -4.58
CA THR A 122 21.90 -0.70 -5.05
C THR A 122 22.29 0.59 -5.75
N TYR A 123 21.44 1.11 -6.63
CA TYR A 123 21.68 2.37 -7.34
C TYR A 123 21.79 3.56 -6.38
N LEU A 124 20.85 3.71 -5.44
CA LEU A 124 20.92 4.77 -4.42
C LEU A 124 22.17 4.64 -3.55
N LYS A 125 22.58 3.41 -3.22
CA LYS A 125 23.78 3.17 -2.43
C LYS A 125 25.05 3.61 -3.15
N SER A 126 25.16 3.29 -4.44
CA SER A 126 26.31 3.71 -5.25
C SER A 126 26.30 5.21 -5.55
N GLU A 127 25.12 5.77 -5.84
CA GLU A 127 25.01 7.16 -6.28
C GLU A 127 25.09 8.14 -5.11
N VAL A 128 24.34 7.92 -4.03
CA VAL A 128 24.27 8.91 -2.92
C VAL A 128 25.40 8.72 -1.92
N PHE A 129 25.69 7.46 -1.55
CA PHE A 129 26.64 7.19 -0.46
C PHE A 129 28.07 6.89 -0.92
N GLN A 130 28.29 6.63 -2.22
CA GLN A 130 29.62 6.28 -2.74
C GLN A 130 30.12 7.20 -3.85
N ASN A 131 29.33 8.16 -4.32
CA ASN A 131 29.76 9.12 -5.34
C ASN A 131 30.51 10.30 -4.69
N PRO A 132 31.85 10.42 -4.88
CA PRO A 132 32.63 11.51 -4.29
C PRO A 132 32.23 12.90 -4.80
N ALA A 133 31.60 12.98 -5.97
CA ALA A 133 31.16 14.24 -6.56
C ALA A 133 29.93 14.83 -5.86
N LEU A 134 29.16 14.03 -5.10
CA LEU A 134 27.97 14.45 -4.36
C LEU A 134 28.22 14.64 -2.86
N GLN A 135 29.46 14.41 -2.40
CA GLN A 135 29.87 14.47 -0.99
C GLN A 135 30.55 15.79 -0.59
N ASN A 136 30.56 16.78 -1.47
CA ASN A 136 31.17 18.11 -1.26
C ASN A 136 30.10 19.19 -1.09
#